data_AF-A0A6F9CZ17-F1
#
_entry.id   AF-A0A6F9CZ17-F1
#
_cell.length_a   1.000
_cell.length_b   1.000
_cell.length_c   1.000
_cell.angle_alpha   90.00
_cell.angle_beta   90.00
_cell.angle_gamma   90.00
#
_symmetry.space_group_name_H-M   'P 1'
#
loop_
_entity.id
_entity.type
_entity.pdbx_description
1 polymer ?
#
loop_
_entity_poly.entity_id
_entity_poly.type
_entity_poly.pdbx_seq_one_letter_code
_entity_poly.pdbx_strand_id
1 'polypeptide(L)'
;MKKGHKRRYINNDWPDLWSAKQTEDFKSKNPWLGSKNKKLGCLVCSSVNSIGIDKEQGQGVSLSREWMNFEIQVSGQGSRTTSLSILRNKVRKHALSKAHTQAVKVAEQQKEAAIENAVETMTESYMKETEAVFRTAYHLAKKNRPFSDHESLIELQELNEFICDLGLMYDTLHELSLLSQELQSRSITLLRAEHLLKRSIRVIQSFKESPGEKYSEALEAKQTGEYRSIALKTNAKLKSINPGQFLQSLVNNLEKRLSFEDETIMDLSILDQSKWPSKPSIRHGEEQVKRLCKRFNLCTDQALNGMRDLLEEPSSEPKDLKPLMNCMKTFPVGTAECKLSLGGKQLVIQTYTWDNSSYGNGKKYIGPAFPATP
;
A
#
# COMPACT_ATOMS: atom_id res chain seq x y z
N MET A 1 -6.21 -21.42 -45.87
CA MET A 1 -5.57 -20.20 -46.43
C MET A 1 -4.18 -20.03 -45.83
N LYS A 2 -3.14 -20.45 -46.55
CA LYS A 2 -1.74 -20.38 -46.11
C LYS A 2 -1.22 -18.95 -46.32
N LYS A 3 -0.92 -18.23 -45.23
CA LYS A 3 -0.27 -16.91 -45.31
C LYS A 3 1.16 -17.10 -45.83
N GLY A 4 1.41 -16.57 -47.04
CA GLY A 4 2.70 -16.64 -47.72
C GLY A 4 3.80 -15.98 -46.90
N HIS A 5 4.85 -16.74 -46.62
CA HIS A 5 6.13 -16.20 -46.19
C HIS A 5 6.72 -15.39 -47.34
N LYS A 6 6.71 -14.06 -47.23
CA LYS A 6 7.54 -13.19 -48.07
C LYS A 6 9.00 -13.55 -47.77
N ARG A 7 9.65 -14.26 -48.69
CA ARG A 7 11.11 -14.39 -48.73
C ARG A 7 11.69 -12.98 -48.76
N ARG A 8 12.33 -12.54 -47.66
CA ARG A 8 13.16 -11.33 -47.65
C ARG A 8 14.28 -11.54 -48.66
N TYR A 9 14.34 -10.66 -49.67
CA TYR A 9 15.49 -10.54 -50.55
C TYR A 9 16.76 -10.37 -49.69
N ILE A 10 17.79 -11.18 -49.96
CA ILE A 10 19.13 -10.98 -49.39
C ILE A 10 19.69 -9.72 -50.07
N ASN A 11 19.42 -8.56 -49.47
CA ASN A 11 20.08 -7.33 -49.87
C ASN A 11 21.54 -7.49 -49.48
N ASN A 12 22.43 -7.56 -50.47
CA ASN A 12 23.86 -7.65 -50.20
C ASN A 12 24.35 -6.25 -49.77
N ASP A 13 24.15 -5.92 -48.51
CA ASP A 13 24.47 -4.60 -47.92
C ASP A 13 25.98 -4.32 -47.85
N TRP A 14 26.81 -5.23 -48.37
CA TRP A 14 28.27 -5.18 -48.37
C TRP A 14 28.82 -4.51 -49.64
N PRO A 15 30.05 -3.96 -49.60
CA PRO A 15 30.63 -3.30 -50.76
C PRO A 15 30.69 -4.23 -51.99
N ASP A 16 30.26 -3.74 -53.16
CA ASP A 16 30.25 -4.50 -54.43
C ASP A 16 31.65 -4.99 -54.86
N LEU A 17 32.70 -4.45 -54.24
CA LEU A 17 34.11 -4.83 -54.45
C LEU A 17 34.44 -6.24 -53.92
N TRP A 18 33.66 -6.77 -52.98
CA TRP A 18 33.89 -8.07 -52.33
C TRP A 18 33.08 -9.19 -52.98
N SER A 19 33.71 -10.35 -53.17
CA SER A 19 32.95 -11.57 -53.48
C SER A 19 32.20 -12.07 -52.23
N ALA A 20 31.20 -12.92 -52.44
CA ALA A 20 30.46 -13.55 -51.34
C ALA A 20 31.41 -14.30 -50.37
N LYS A 21 32.36 -15.06 -50.93
CA LYS A 21 33.38 -15.79 -50.15
C LYS A 21 34.29 -14.85 -49.34
N GLN A 22 34.72 -13.74 -49.95
CA GLN A 22 35.51 -12.74 -49.23
C GLN A 22 34.70 -12.11 -48.10
N THR A 23 33.43 -11.82 -48.32
CA THR A 23 32.56 -11.23 -47.29
C THR A 23 32.42 -12.16 -46.08
N GLU A 24 32.28 -13.46 -46.31
CA GLU A 24 32.19 -14.48 -45.25
C GLU A 24 33.52 -14.66 -44.49
N ASP A 25 34.64 -14.73 -45.20
CA ASP A 25 35.99 -14.78 -44.60
C ASP A 25 36.29 -13.53 -43.76
N PHE A 26 35.82 -12.35 -44.19
CA PHE A 26 36.04 -11.11 -43.46
C PHE A 26 35.14 -10.96 -42.23
N LYS A 27 33.89 -11.43 -42.30
CA LYS A 27 32.98 -11.46 -41.15
C LYS A 27 33.48 -12.37 -40.04
N SER A 28 33.96 -13.57 -40.39
CA SER A 28 34.49 -14.52 -39.42
C SER A 28 35.74 -13.98 -38.71
N LYS A 29 36.63 -13.28 -39.44
CA LYS A 29 37.86 -12.72 -38.88
C LYS A 29 37.69 -11.38 -38.16
N ASN A 30 36.61 -10.64 -38.44
CA ASN A 30 36.38 -9.31 -37.87
C ASN A 30 34.91 -9.16 -37.44
N PRO A 31 34.52 -9.75 -36.30
CA PRO A 31 33.13 -9.70 -35.82
C PRO A 31 32.63 -8.27 -35.54
N TRP A 32 33.55 -7.33 -35.31
CA TRP A 32 33.26 -5.90 -35.06
C TRP A 32 32.94 -5.11 -36.33
N LEU A 33 33.19 -5.66 -37.52
CA LEU A 33 33.00 -4.96 -38.80
C LEU A 33 31.58 -5.19 -39.32
N GLY A 34 30.86 -4.11 -39.62
CA GLY A 34 29.54 -4.18 -40.23
C GLY A 34 29.45 -3.40 -41.55
N SER A 35 28.31 -3.51 -42.22
CA SER A 35 28.04 -2.75 -43.44
C SER A 35 26.62 -2.20 -43.47
N LYS A 36 26.47 -0.96 -43.96
CA LYS A 36 25.20 -0.27 -44.17
C LYS A 36 25.31 0.48 -45.48
N ASN A 37 24.31 0.36 -46.36
CA ASN A 37 24.30 1.03 -47.67
C ASN A 37 25.58 0.79 -48.49
N LYS A 38 26.11 -0.45 -48.49
CA LYS A 38 27.36 -0.84 -49.18
C LYS A 38 28.63 -0.16 -48.67
N LYS A 39 28.58 0.52 -47.53
CA LYS A 39 29.73 1.13 -46.84
C LYS A 39 30.07 0.37 -45.57
N LEU A 40 31.34 0.39 -45.19
CA LEU A 40 31.80 -0.31 -43.98
C LEU A 40 31.75 0.63 -42.76
N GLY A 41 31.55 0.03 -41.60
CA GLY A 41 31.59 0.69 -40.30
C GLY A 41 31.98 -0.28 -39.19
N CYS A 42 32.22 0.27 -38.01
CA CYS A 42 32.58 -0.50 -36.81
C CYS A 42 31.39 -0.54 -35.86
N LEU A 43 30.85 -1.75 -35.63
CA LEU A 43 29.70 -2.00 -34.76
C LEU A 43 30.00 -1.59 -33.31
N VAL A 44 31.21 -1.87 -32.84
CA VAL A 44 31.67 -1.55 -31.47
C VAL A 44 31.82 -0.05 -31.26
N CYS A 45 32.49 0.66 -32.18
CA CYS A 45 32.64 2.11 -32.06
C CYS A 45 31.30 2.82 -32.20
N SER A 46 30.38 2.30 -33.02
CA SER A 46 29.04 2.83 -33.18
C SER A 46 28.20 2.67 -31.90
N SER A 47 28.29 1.52 -31.21
CA SER A 47 27.53 1.27 -29.97
C SER A 47 28.03 2.08 -28.77
N VAL A 48 29.34 2.34 -28.68
CA VAL A 48 29.93 3.12 -27.58
C VAL A 48 29.72 4.63 -27.74
N ASN A 49 29.43 5.12 -28.96
CA ASN A 49 29.21 6.54 -29.25
C ASN A 49 28.07 7.17 -28.43
N SER A 50 27.02 6.41 -28.14
CA SER A 50 25.86 6.86 -27.35
C SER A 50 26.17 7.06 -25.86
N ILE A 51 27.29 6.54 -25.36
CA ILE A 51 27.55 6.41 -23.92
C ILE A 51 28.76 7.26 -23.50
N GLY A 52 29.65 7.60 -24.44
CA GLY A 52 30.87 8.36 -24.18
C GLY A 52 32.01 7.47 -23.68
N ILE A 53 33.25 7.90 -23.91
CA ILE A 53 34.44 7.28 -23.31
C ILE A 53 34.82 8.16 -22.13
N ASP A 54 34.87 7.59 -20.93
CA ASP A 54 35.17 8.33 -19.70
C ASP A 54 36.46 9.15 -19.82
N LYS A 55 36.36 10.43 -19.42
CA LYS A 55 37.45 11.42 -19.56
C LYS A 55 38.68 11.06 -18.72
N GLU A 56 38.53 10.26 -17.66
CA GLU A 56 39.62 9.83 -16.80
C GLU A 56 40.47 8.70 -17.41
N GLN A 57 39.86 7.77 -18.17
CA GLN A 57 40.58 6.70 -18.87
C GLN A 57 40.99 7.08 -20.31
N GLY A 58 40.39 8.15 -20.86
CA GLY A 58 40.43 8.51 -22.27
C GLY A 58 41.07 9.85 -22.61
N GLN A 59 41.98 10.39 -21.79
CA GLN A 59 42.69 11.64 -22.14
C GLN A 59 43.31 11.52 -23.56
N GLY A 60 42.71 12.23 -24.52
CA GLY A 60 43.17 12.36 -25.90
C GLY A 60 42.67 11.33 -26.94
N VAL A 61 41.68 10.47 -26.62
CA VAL A 61 41.20 9.44 -27.57
C VAL A 61 39.81 9.77 -28.12
N SER A 62 39.73 10.07 -29.42
CA SER A 62 38.48 10.36 -30.14
C SER A 62 38.12 9.25 -31.12
N LEU A 63 36.86 8.81 -31.10
CA LEU A 63 36.34 7.81 -32.05
C LEU A 63 36.11 8.45 -33.42
N SER A 64 36.51 7.73 -34.47
CA SER A 64 36.34 8.21 -35.85
C SER A 64 34.85 8.13 -36.26
N ARG A 65 34.27 9.29 -36.59
CA ARG A 65 32.88 9.40 -37.07
C ARG A 65 32.61 8.55 -38.30
N GLU A 66 33.57 8.46 -39.22
CA GLU A 66 33.43 7.67 -40.45
C GLU A 66 33.19 6.18 -40.14
N TRP A 67 33.85 5.66 -39.09
CA TRP A 67 33.66 4.28 -38.64
C TRP A 67 32.35 4.09 -37.86
N MET A 68 31.94 5.08 -37.06
CA MET A 68 30.69 5.02 -36.28
C MET A 68 29.44 5.11 -37.14
N ASN A 69 29.50 5.89 -38.22
CA ASN A 69 28.38 6.20 -39.11
C ASN A 69 28.30 5.31 -40.35
N PHE A 70 29.21 4.33 -40.49
CA PHE A 70 29.30 3.47 -41.67
C PHE A 70 29.56 4.24 -42.97
N GLU A 71 30.61 5.06 -42.99
CA GLU A 71 30.96 5.91 -44.13
C GLU A 71 32.21 5.43 -44.89
N ILE A 72 32.82 4.31 -44.48
CA ILE A 72 34.06 3.81 -45.08
C ILE A 72 33.78 3.23 -46.46
N GLN A 73 34.36 3.89 -47.47
CA GLN A 73 34.35 3.48 -48.87
C GLN A 73 35.71 3.72 -49.54
N VAL A 74 35.89 3.17 -50.74
CA VAL A 74 37.07 3.43 -51.58
C VAL A 74 36.67 4.48 -52.63
N SER A 75 37.29 5.67 -52.57
CA SER A 75 37.16 6.71 -53.59
C SER A 75 38.03 6.34 -54.80
N GLY A 76 37.42 6.21 -55.98
CA GLY A 76 38.02 5.56 -57.13
C GLY A 76 39.10 6.35 -57.87
N GLN A 77 40.21 5.68 -58.15
CA GLN A 77 40.96 5.66 -59.42
C GLN A 77 42.08 4.62 -59.29
N GLY A 78 41.77 3.35 -59.59
CA GLY A 78 42.73 2.25 -59.49
C GLY A 78 42.11 0.89 -59.81
N SER A 79 42.94 -0.11 -60.12
CA SER A 79 42.49 -1.48 -60.38
C SER A 79 41.81 -2.09 -59.15
N ARG A 80 40.94 -3.09 -59.36
CA ARG A 80 40.22 -3.79 -58.28
C ARG A 80 41.15 -4.30 -57.16
N THR A 81 42.34 -4.76 -57.52
CA THR A 81 43.36 -5.26 -56.58
C THR A 81 43.90 -4.13 -55.68
N THR A 82 44.14 -2.95 -56.23
CA THR A 82 44.55 -1.75 -55.49
C THR A 82 43.45 -1.27 -54.55
N SER A 83 42.19 -1.25 -54.99
CA SER A 83 41.05 -0.88 -54.13
C SER A 83 40.87 -1.83 -52.94
N LEU A 84 41.09 -3.14 -53.14
CA LEU A 84 41.06 -4.13 -52.07
C LEU A 84 42.22 -3.98 -51.08
N SER A 85 43.43 -3.64 -51.56
CA SER A 85 44.58 -3.44 -50.67
C SER A 85 44.41 -2.19 -49.79
N ILE A 86 43.88 -1.10 -50.35
CA ILE A 86 43.56 0.14 -49.61
C ILE A 86 42.53 -0.15 -48.51
N LEU A 87 41.45 -0.85 -48.85
CA LEU A 87 40.39 -1.16 -47.90
C LEU A 87 40.89 -2.07 -46.76
N ARG A 88 41.70 -3.10 -47.08
CA ARG A 88 42.34 -3.96 -46.08
C ARG A 88 43.25 -3.15 -45.15
N ASN A 89 44.02 -2.21 -45.69
CA ASN A 89 44.87 -1.33 -44.88
C ASN A 89 44.05 -0.39 -43.99
N LYS A 90 42.93 0.17 -44.47
CA LYS A 90 42.01 0.97 -43.64
C LYS A 90 41.43 0.15 -42.48
N VAL A 91 40.92 -1.04 -42.77
CA VAL A 91 40.38 -1.98 -41.76
C VAL A 91 41.46 -2.35 -40.73
N ARG A 92 42.66 -2.72 -41.17
CA ARG A 92 43.78 -3.07 -40.29
C ARG A 92 44.21 -1.90 -39.41
N LYS A 93 44.33 -0.68 -39.97
CA LYS A 93 44.70 0.52 -39.20
C LYS A 93 43.65 0.87 -38.14
N HIS A 94 42.37 0.70 -38.45
CA HIS A 94 41.30 0.89 -37.47
C HIS A 94 41.36 -0.14 -36.35
N ALA A 95 41.49 -1.42 -36.69
CA ALA A 95 41.56 -2.52 -35.72
C ALA A 95 42.68 -2.32 -34.69
N LEU A 96 43.84 -1.81 -35.13
CA LEU A 96 44.99 -1.54 -34.28
C LEU A 96 44.96 -0.15 -33.61
N SER A 97 43.93 0.66 -33.86
CA SER A 97 43.87 2.00 -33.29
C SER A 97 43.60 1.95 -31.78
N LYS A 98 44.22 2.88 -31.04
CA LYS A 98 43.97 3.06 -29.60
C LYS A 98 42.49 3.33 -29.32
N ALA A 99 41.83 4.06 -30.21
CA ALA A 99 40.41 4.39 -30.13
C ALA A 99 39.51 3.14 -30.25
N HIS A 100 39.79 2.26 -31.22
CA HIS A 100 39.06 0.99 -31.36
C HIS A 100 39.30 0.08 -30.15
N THR A 101 40.56 -0.07 -29.73
CA THR A 101 40.91 -0.92 -28.58
C THR A 101 40.22 -0.46 -27.31
N GLN A 102 40.14 0.85 -27.07
CA GLN A 102 39.41 1.39 -25.92
C GLN A 102 37.90 1.18 -26.03
N ALA A 103 37.33 1.35 -27.23
CA ALA A 103 35.91 1.07 -27.45
C ALA A 103 35.56 -0.41 -27.21
N VAL A 104 36.44 -1.34 -27.61
CA VAL A 104 36.28 -2.77 -27.32
C VAL A 104 36.29 -3.03 -25.82
N LYS A 105 37.26 -2.47 -25.08
CA LYS A 105 37.32 -2.59 -23.61
C LYS A 105 36.07 -2.05 -22.92
N VAL A 106 35.60 -0.86 -23.32
CA VAL A 106 34.38 -0.25 -22.77
C VAL A 106 33.16 -1.14 -23.06
N ALA A 107 33.06 -1.70 -24.27
CA ALA A 107 31.96 -2.60 -24.62
C ALA A 107 32.01 -3.94 -23.87
N GLU A 108 33.20 -4.45 -23.56
CA GLU A 108 33.38 -5.64 -22.71
C GLU A 108 33.01 -5.36 -21.25
N GLN A 109 33.50 -4.26 -20.68
CA GLN A 109 33.13 -3.83 -19.32
C GLN A 109 31.63 -3.61 -19.15
N GLN A 110 30.95 -3.06 -20.16
CA GLN A 110 29.49 -2.92 -20.14
C GLN A 110 28.77 -4.26 -20.12
N LYS A 111 29.30 -5.27 -20.83
CA LYS A 111 28.72 -6.63 -20.79
C LYS A 111 28.93 -7.26 -19.41
N GLU A 112 30.12 -7.11 -18.83
CA GLU A 112 30.42 -7.60 -17.48
C GLU A 112 29.50 -6.92 -16.43
N ALA A 113 29.41 -5.59 -16.45
CA ALA A 113 28.53 -4.83 -15.56
C ALA A 113 27.04 -5.17 -15.75
N ALA A 114 26.60 -5.45 -16.98
CA ALA A 114 25.23 -5.89 -17.24
C ALA A 114 24.94 -7.28 -16.61
N ILE A 115 25.94 -8.18 -16.61
CA ILE A 115 25.83 -9.48 -15.94
C ILE A 115 25.82 -9.28 -14.43
N GLU A 116 26.73 -8.47 -13.88
CA GLU A 116 26.77 -8.16 -12.44
C GLU A 116 25.44 -7.57 -11.95
N ASN A 117 24.92 -6.54 -12.62
CA ASN A 117 23.62 -5.93 -12.29
C ASN A 117 22.47 -6.94 -12.38
N ALA A 118 22.48 -7.84 -13.37
CA ALA A 118 21.47 -8.89 -13.48
C ALA A 118 21.55 -9.89 -12.31
N VAL A 119 22.77 -10.29 -11.92
CA VAL A 119 23.00 -11.19 -10.78
C VAL A 119 22.58 -10.51 -9.46
N GLU A 120 22.90 -9.23 -9.28
CA GLU A 120 22.49 -8.45 -8.10
C GLU A 120 20.97 -8.36 -8.02
N THR A 121 20.30 -8.00 -9.12
CA THR A 121 18.82 -7.95 -9.20
C THR A 121 18.18 -9.30 -8.86
N MET A 122 18.73 -10.41 -9.39
CA MET A 122 18.27 -11.76 -9.05
C MET A 122 18.48 -12.09 -7.58
N THR A 123 19.61 -11.70 -7.01
CA THR A 123 19.95 -11.95 -5.61
C THR A 123 19.03 -11.18 -4.67
N GLU A 124 18.74 -9.91 -4.96
CA GLU A 124 17.78 -9.10 -4.20
C GLU A 124 16.38 -9.72 -4.21
N SER A 125 15.90 -10.19 -5.37
CA SER A 125 14.60 -10.86 -5.49
C SER A 125 14.54 -12.09 -4.57
N TYR A 126 15.57 -12.95 -4.64
CA TYR A 126 15.64 -14.16 -3.82
C TYR A 126 15.68 -13.85 -2.32
N MET A 127 16.42 -12.81 -1.93
CA MET A 127 16.50 -12.38 -0.53
C MET A 127 15.14 -11.89 -0.01
N LYS A 128 14.37 -11.15 -0.82
CA LYS A 128 13.02 -10.69 -0.44
C LYS A 128 12.02 -11.85 -0.27
N GLU A 129 12.03 -12.81 -1.18
CA GLU A 129 11.19 -14.02 -1.08
C GLU A 129 11.54 -14.81 0.20
N THR A 130 12.85 -14.98 0.44
CA THR A 130 13.36 -15.67 1.63
C THR A 130 12.94 -14.95 2.91
N GLU A 131 13.02 -13.62 2.94
CA GLU A 131 12.61 -12.80 4.07
C GLU A 131 11.13 -13.02 4.46
N ALA A 132 10.22 -13.09 3.49
CA ALA A 132 8.80 -13.34 3.73
C ALA A 132 8.56 -14.70 4.40
N VAL A 133 9.27 -15.74 3.94
CA VAL A 133 9.24 -17.09 4.53
C VAL A 133 9.72 -17.05 5.98
N PHE A 134 10.90 -16.47 6.24
CA PHE A 134 11.45 -16.39 7.59
C PHE A 134 10.60 -15.55 8.55
N ARG A 135 10.01 -14.45 8.09
CA ARG A 135 9.08 -13.64 8.91
C ARG A 135 7.87 -14.46 9.36
N THR A 136 7.32 -15.28 8.47
CA THR A 136 6.18 -16.16 8.78
C THR A 136 6.58 -17.24 9.79
N ALA A 137 7.72 -17.91 9.58
CA ALA A 137 8.24 -18.91 10.51
C ALA A 137 8.53 -18.32 11.90
N TYR A 138 9.17 -17.14 11.94
CA TYR A 138 9.43 -16.41 13.18
C TYR A 138 8.12 -16.04 13.91
N HIS A 139 7.09 -15.61 13.17
CA HIS A 139 5.79 -15.28 13.77
C HIS A 139 5.13 -16.50 14.40
N LEU A 140 5.14 -17.65 13.70
CA LEU A 140 4.61 -18.91 14.22
C LEU A 140 5.31 -19.32 15.52
N ALA A 141 6.65 -19.29 15.53
CA ALA A 141 7.43 -19.57 16.73
C ALA A 141 7.10 -18.59 17.87
N LYS A 142 7.08 -17.28 17.60
CA LYS A 142 6.77 -16.25 18.59
C LYS A 142 5.36 -16.35 19.19
N LYS A 143 4.40 -16.86 18.42
CA LYS A 143 3.01 -17.07 18.85
C LYS A 143 2.72 -18.49 19.33
N ASN A 144 3.75 -19.33 19.42
CA ASN A 144 3.65 -20.74 19.82
C ASN A 144 2.61 -21.52 18.99
N ARG A 145 2.62 -21.30 17.67
CA ARG A 145 1.75 -21.95 16.70
C ARG A 145 2.46 -23.16 16.07
N PRO A 146 1.73 -24.23 15.71
CA PRO A 146 2.32 -25.38 15.04
C PRO A 146 3.05 -25.01 13.75
N PHE A 147 4.21 -25.60 13.50
CA PHE A 147 4.94 -25.40 12.23
C PHE A 147 4.17 -25.93 11.03
N SER A 148 3.21 -26.86 11.22
CA SER A 148 2.30 -27.32 10.17
C SER A 148 1.45 -26.21 9.55
N ASP A 149 1.24 -25.09 10.24
CA ASP A 149 0.52 -23.93 9.68
C ASP A 149 1.38 -23.18 8.64
N HIS A 150 2.71 -23.38 8.62
CA HIS A 150 3.65 -22.56 7.86
C HIS A 150 3.38 -22.55 6.36
N GLU A 151 3.29 -23.72 5.73
CA GLU A 151 3.06 -23.86 4.29
C GLU A 151 1.77 -23.15 3.86
N SER A 152 0.67 -23.42 4.57
CA SER A 152 -0.63 -22.81 4.27
C SER A 152 -0.64 -21.27 4.41
N LEU A 153 0.15 -20.71 5.33
CA LEU A 153 0.27 -19.26 5.52
C LEU A 153 1.16 -18.59 4.46
N ILE A 154 2.13 -19.31 3.91
CA ILE A 154 2.90 -18.84 2.75
C ILE A 154 2.03 -18.84 1.51
N GLU A 155 1.28 -19.93 1.27
CA GLU A 155 0.32 -19.99 0.15
C GLU A 155 -0.72 -18.87 0.23
N LEU A 156 -1.23 -18.54 1.42
CA LEU A 156 -2.16 -17.43 1.63
C LEU A 156 -1.60 -16.06 1.21
N GLN A 157 -0.29 -15.84 1.35
CA GLN A 157 0.34 -14.57 0.96
C GLN A 157 0.42 -14.39 -0.55
N GLU A 158 0.34 -15.47 -1.31
CA GLU A 158 0.33 -15.43 -2.77
C GLU A 158 -1.08 -15.21 -3.32
N LEU A 159 -2.14 -15.20 -2.50
CA LEU A 159 -3.52 -15.20 -2.98
C LEU A 159 -4.11 -13.80 -3.18
N ASN A 160 -4.54 -13.51 -4.41
CA ASN A 160 -5.09 -12.22 -4.82
C ASN A 160 -6.33 -11.84 -4.03
N GLU A 161 -7.26 -12.78 -3.91
CA GLU A 161 -8.52 -12.59 -3.21
C GLU A 161 -8.30 -12.29 -1.72
N PHE A 162 -7.31 -12.96 -1.11
CA PHE A 162 -7.00 -12.81 0.30
C PHE A 162 -6.40 -11.44 0.64
N ILE A 163 -5.49 -10.92 -0.19
CA ILE A 163 -4.88 -9.60 0.04
C ILE A 163 -5.92 -8.48 -0.05
N CYS A 164 -6.85 -8.57 -1.01
CA CYS A 164 -7.97 -7.64 -1.10
C CYS A 164 -8.85 -7.70 0.15
N ASP A 165 -9.23 -8.89 0.60
CA ASP A 165 -10.04 -9.06 1.82
C ASP A 165 -9.30 -8.52 3.06
N LEU A 166 -7.99 -8.74 3.14
CA LEU A 166 -7.15 -8.25 4.23
C LEU A 166 -7.05 -6.71 4.23
N GLY A 167 -6.86 -6.08 3.07
CA GLY A 167 -6.85 -4.63 2.94
C GLY A 167 -8.17 -3.99 3.40
N LEU A 168 -9.30 -4.56 2.95
CA LEU A 168 -10.64 -4.13 3.35
C LEU A 168 -10.86 -4.27 4.87
N MET A 169 -10.49 -5.43 5.43
CA MET A 169 -10.60 -5.67 6.87
C MET A 169 -9.69 -4.75 7.67
N TYR A 170 -8.48 -4.49 7.19
CA TYR A 170 -7.53 -3.61 7.88
C TYR A 170 -8.08 -2.20 8.00
N ASP A 171 -8.52 -1.59 6.90
CA ASP A 171 -9.02 -0.21 6.91
C ASP A 171 -10.24 -0.07 7.85
N THR A 172 -11.15 -1.04 7.81
CA THR A 172 -12.33 -1.03 8.70
C THR A 172 -11.98 -1.27 10.16
N LEU A 173 -11.10 -2.23 10.46
CA LEU A 173 -10.65 -2.49 11.83
C LEU A 173 -9.83 -1.32 12.39
N HIS A 174 -9.07 -0.63 11.55
CA HIS A 174 -8.31 0.55 11.95
C HIS A 174 -9.26 1.66 12.40
N GLU A 175 -10.29 2.00 11.62
CA GLU A 175 -11.27 3.00 12.03
C GLU A 175 -12.03 2.59 13.31
N LEU A 176 -12.40 1.32 13.43
CA LEU A 176 -13.01 0.80 14.67
C LEU A 176 -12.07 0.87 15.87
N SER A 177 -10.76 0.69 15.66
CA SER A 177 -9.76 0.80 16.72
C SER A 177 -9.62 2.23 17.23
N LEU A 178 -9.62 3.22 16.32
CA LEU A 178 -9.59 4.64 16.65
C LEU A 178 -10.85 5.03 17.44
N LEU A 179 -12.02 4.60 16.97
CA LEU A 179 -13.28 4.80 17.70
C LEU A 179 -13.21 4.18 19.10
N SER A 180 -12.78 2.92 19.20
CA SER A 180 -12.67 2.22 20.47
C SER A 180 -11.73 2.93 21.45
N GLN A 181 -10.62 3.49 20.98
CA GLN A 181 -9.67 4.21 21.83
C GLN A 181 -10.29 5.50 22.38
N GLU A 182 -10.97 6.28 21.53
CA GLU A 182 -11.65 7.51 21.95
C GLU A 182 -12.79 7.23 22.94
N LEU A 183 -13.57 6.16 22.71
CA LEU A 183 -14.67 5.75 23.61
C LEU A 183 -14.18 5.27 24.97
N GLN A 184 -12.91 4.86 25.09
CA GLN A 184 -12.30 4.45 26.37
C GLN A 184 -11.75 5.64 27.17
N SER A 185 -11.82 6.87 26.64
CA SER A 185 -11.40 8.06 27.38
C SER A 185 -12.23 8.26 28.65
N ARG A 186 -11.56 8.53 29.78
CA ARG A 186 -12.23 8.81 31.08
C ARG A 186 -13.09 10.07 31.07
N SER A 187 -12.88 10.96 30.10
CA SER A 187 -13.64 12.19 29.93
C SER A 187 -14.74 12.10 28.88
N ILE A 188 -15.00 10.90 28.33
CA ILE A 188 -16.02 10.71 27.30
C ILE A 188 -17.41 11.04 27.84
N THR A 189 -18.20 11.78 27.04
CA THR A 189 -19.61 12.08 27.32
C THR A 189 -20.50 11.42 26.28
N LEU A 190 -21.77 11.19 26.62
CA LEU A 190 -22.77 10.62 25.71
C LEU A 190 -22.79 11.28 24.33
N LEU A 191 -22.86 12.61 24.32
CA LEU A 191 -22.84 13.42 23.10
C LEU A 191 -21.55 13.24 22.30
N ARG A 192 -20.39 13.19 22.97
CA ARG A 192 -19.11 13.05 22.29
C ARG A 192 -18.98 11.70 21.61
N ALA A 193 -19.35 10.63 22.30
CA ALA A 193 -19.29 9.29 21.75
C ALA A 193 -20.29 9.07 20.61
N GLU A 194 -21.51 9.61 20.73
CA GLU A 194 -22.48 9.58 19.64
C GLU A 194 -21.94 10.30 18.39
N HIS A 195 -21.35 11.49 18.58
CA HIS A 195 -20.66 12.19 17.50
C HIS A 195 -19.52 11.36 16.89
N LEU A 196 -18.67 10.74 17.72
CA LEU A 196 -17.57 9.90 17.25
C LEU A 196 -18.05 8.69 16.46
N LEU A 197 -19.10 8.02 16.94
CA LEU A 197 -19.71 6.89 16.24
C LEU A 197 -20.29 7.32 14.89
N LYS A 198 -21.07 8.41 14.85
CA LYS A 198 -21.61 8.97 13.60
C LYS A 198 -20.51 9.37 12.63
N ARG A 199 -19.37 9.88 13.13
CA ARG A 199 -18.18 10.15 12.31
C ARG A 199 -17.60 8.85 11.75
N SER A 200 -17.35 7.83 12.57
CA SER A 200 -16.79 6.55 12.12
C SER A 200 -17.71 5.82 11.15
N ILE A 201 -19.04 5.88 11.36
CA ILE A 201 -20.03 5.36 10.39
C ILE A 201 -19.86 6.05 9.04
N ARG A 202 -19.77 7.39 9.00
CA ARG A 202 -19.57 8.14 7.76
C ARG A 202 -18.25 7.78 7.06
N VAL A 203 -17.18 7.60 7.82
CA VAL A 203 -15.88 7.14 7.29
C VAL A 203 -16.02 5.77 6.66
N ILE A 204 -16.60 4.79 7.37
CA ILE A 204 -16.81 3.43 6.84
C ILE A 204 -17.76 3.44 5.63
N GLN A 205 -18.79 4.30 5.63
CA GLN A 205 -19.67 4.47 4.46
C GLN A 205 -18.90 5.00 3.25
N SER A 206 -17.99 5.97 3.44
CA SER A 206 -17.18 6.53 2.35
C SER A 206 -16.29 5.49 1.67
N PHE A 207 -15.92 4.40 2.35
CA PHE A 207 -15.16 3.29 1.74
C PHE A 207 -15.87 2.59 0.58
N LYS A 208 -17.18 2.77 0.42
CA LYS A 208 -17.92 2.27 -0.74
C LYS A 208 -17.69 3.10 -2.01
N GLU A 209 -17.42 4.39 -1.85
CA GLU A 209 -17.20 5.34 -2.94
C GLU A 209 -15.71 5.48 -3.22
N SER A 210 -14.93 5.64 -2.16
CA SER A 210 -13.47 5.75 -2.20
C SER A 210 -12.87 4.71 -1.26
N PRO A 211 -12.27 3.63 -1.79
CA PRO A 211 -11.56 2.63 -1.01
C PRO A 211 -10.57 3.24 0.00
N GLY A 212 -10.40 2.57 1.15
CA GLY A 212 -9.36 2.94 2.11
C GLY A 212 -7.95 2.73 1.56
N GLU A 213 -6.95 3.23 2.26
CA GLU A 213 -5.55 3.22 1.78
C GLU A 213 -5.06 1.79 1.53
N LYS A 214 -5.28 0.86 2.48
CA LYS A 214 -4.76 -0.51 2.37
C LYS A 214 -5.57 -1.35 1.39
N TYR A 215 -6.87 -1.11 1.29
CA TYR A 215 -7.66 -1.74 0.26
C TYR A 215 -7.28 -1.23 -1.15
N SER A 216 -6.92 0.05 -1.30
CA SER A 216 -6.40 0.60 -2.57
C SER A 216 -5.05 -0.03 -2.95
N GLU A 217 -4.10 -0.09 -2.00
CA GLU A 217 -2.80 -0.77 -2.18
C GLU A 217 -2.99 -2.23 -2.64
N ALA A 218 -3.96 -2.93 -2.05
CA ALA A 218 -4.31 -4.30 -2.43
C ALA A 218 -4.94 -4.41 -3.83
N LEU A 219 -5.80 -3.47 -4.22
CA LEU A 219 -6.42 -3.44 -5.55
C LEU A 219 -5.38 -3.14 -6.64
N GLU A 220 -4.42 -2.25 -6.38
CA GLU A 220 -3.31 -1.97 -7.29
C GLU A 220 -2.41 -3.21 -7.45
N ALA A 221 -2.05 -3.86 -6.35
CA ALA A 221 -1.25 -5.09 -6.37
C ALA A 221 -1.93 -6.22 -7.15
N LYS A 222 -3.26 -6.32 -7.05
CA LYS A 222 -4.05 -7.26 -7.86
C LYS A 222 -3.98 -6.96 -9.35
N GLN A 223 -3.86 -5.68 -9.75
CA GLN A 223 -3.72 -5.28 -11.15
C GLN A 223 -2.31 -5.54 -11.68
N THR A 224 -1.28 -5.27 -10.88
CA THR A 224 0.12 -5.50 -11.25
C THR A 224 0.51 -6.97 -11.20
N GLY A 225 -0.19 -7.81 -10.43
CA GLY A 225 0.14 -9.21 -10.24
C GLY A 225 1.29 -9.44 -9.25
N GLU A 226 1.61 -8.44 -8.43
CA GLU A 226 2.70 -8.50 -7.45
C GLU A 226 2.34 -7.68 -6.21
N TYR A 227 2.57 -8.24 -5.03
CA TYR A 227 2.49 -7.52 -3.75
C TYR A 227 3.82 -7.63 -3.01
N ARG A 228 4.52 -6.49 -2.82
CA ARG A 228 5.80 -6.41 -2.10
C ARG A 228 6.82 -7.48 -2.54
N SER A 229 7.00 -7.66 -3.85
CA SER A 229 7.89 -8.67 -4.43
C SER A 229 7.45 -10.13 -4.32
N ILE A 230 6.19 -10.37 -3.96
CA ILE A 230 5.56 -11.69 -4.02
C ILE A 230 4.62 -11.73 -5.23
N ALA A 231 4.86 -12.68 -6.12
CA ALA A 231 4.00 -12.92 -7.27
C ALA A 231 2.64 -13.47 -6.84
N LEU A 232 1.59 -12.86 -7.39
CA LEU A 232 0.22 -13.06 -6.97
C LEU A 232 -0.49 -14.09 -7.87
N LYS A 233 -1.18 -15.04 -7.24
CA LYS A 233 -1.89 -16.18 -7.83
C LYS A 233 -3.40 -16.03 -7.61
N THR A 234 -4.17 -16.24 -8.68
CA THR A 234 -5.63 -16.28 -8.61
C THR A 234 -6.10 -17.68 -8.22
N ASN A 235 -7.01 -17.80 -7.26
CA ASN A 235 -7.64 -19.06 -6.92
C ASN A 235 -9.16 -19.01 -7.10
N ALA A 236 -9.66 -19.67 -8.16
CA ALA A 236 -11.10 -19.68 -8.49
C ALA A 236 -12.00 -20.32 -7.43
N LYS A 237 -11.45 -21.08 -6.46
CA LYS A 237 -12.23 -21.67 -5.36
C LYS A 237 -12.45 -20.70 -4.21
N LEU A 238 -11.64 -19.65 -4.09
CA LEU A 238 -11.76 -18.63 -3.06
C LEU A 238 -12.81 -17.60 -3.46
N LYS A 239 -13.82 -17.44 -2.60
CA LYS A 239 -14.80 -16.36 -2.74
C LYS A 239 -14.33 -15.21 -1.87
N SER A 240 -13.97 -14.10 -2.52
CA SER A 240 -13.64 -12.86 -1.82
C SER A 240 -14.86 -12.29 -1.09
N ILE A 241 -14.62 -11.48 -0.07
CA ILE A 241 -15.65 -10.70 0.62
C ILE A 241 -16.28 -9.75 -0.40
N ASN A 242 -17.61 -9.61 -0.37
CA ASN A 242 -18.28 -8.55 -1.11
C ASN A 242 -18.11 -7.23 -0.33
N PRO A 243 -17.35 -6.25 -0.84
CA PRO A 243 -17.01 -5.05 -0.07
C PRO A 243 -18.25 -4.22 0.28
N GLY A 244 -19.16 -4.04 -0.69
CA GLY A 244 -20.39 -3.27 -0.49
C GLY A 244 -21.30 -3.89 0.58
N GLN A 245 -21.50 -5.21 0.52
CA GLN A 245 -22.31 -5.93 1.51
C GLN A 245 -21.65 -5.93 2.89
N PHE A 246 -20.33 -6.15 2.96
CA PHE A 246 -19.58 -6.14 4.21
C PHE A 246 -19.64 -4.77 4.89
N LEU A 247 -19.32 -3.69 4.15
CA LEU A 247 -19.37 -2.33 4.65
C LEU A 247 -20.79 -1.94 5.08
N GLN A 248 -21.82 -2.28 4.31
CA GLN A 248 -23.21 -2.02 4.70
C GLN A 248 -23.59 -2.78 5.97
N SER A 249 -23.19 -4.05 6.09
CA SER A 249 -23.47 -4.86 7.28
C SER A 249 -22.79 -4.29 8.51
N LEU A 250 -21.55 -3.80 8.37
CA LEU A 250 -20.82 -3.16 9.46
C LEU A 250 -21.49 -1.86 9.90
N VAL A 251 -21.86 -1.00 8.95
CA VAL A 251 -22.62 0.24 9.19
C VAL A 251 -23.92 -0.04 9.95
N ASN A 252 -24.72 -0.99 9.46
CA ASN A 252 -25.99 -1.36 10.09
C ASN A 252 -25.78 -1.86 11.54
N ASN A 253 -24.68 -2.54 11.83
CA ASN A 253 -24.36 -3.01 13.18
C ASN A 253 -23.93 -1.86 14.10
N LEU A 254 -23.16 -0.90 13.59
CA LEU A 254 -22.75 0.28 14.36
C LEU A 254 -23.95 1.18 14.70
N GLU A 255 -24.84 1.40 13.73
CA GLU A 255 -26.07 2.18 13.94
C GLU A 255 -26.98 1.57 15.00
N LYS A 256 -27.09 0.23 15.05
CA LYS A 256 -27.89 -0.48 16.05
C LYS A 256 -27.32 -0.46 17.47
N ARG A 257 -25.99 -0.39 17.63
CA ARG A 257 -25.33 -0.56 18.94
C ARG A 257 -25.41 0.67 19.85
N LEU A 258 -25.86 1.81 19.33
CA LEU A 258 -25.95 3.07 20.09
C LEU A 258 -27.27 3.79 19.79
N SER A 259 -28.38 3.05 19.84
CA SER A 259 -29.72 3.64 19.80
C SER A 259 -30.10 4.18 21.17
N PHE A 260 -29.54 5.34 21.55
CA PHE A 260 -30.32 6.23 22.41
C PHE A 260 -31.52 6.69 21.59
N GLU A 261 -32.71 6.76 22.19
CA GLU A 261 -33.83 7.43 21.53
C GLU A 261 -33.34 8.83 21.12
N ASP A 262 -33.50 9.20 19.84
CA ASP A 262 -33.02 10.48 19.30
C ASP A 262 -33.43 11.66 20.18
N GLU A 263 -34.58 11.56 20.85
CA GLU A 263 -35.08 12.51 21.84
C GLU A 263 -34.14 12.73 23.04
N THR A 264 -33.54 11.67 23.60
CA THR A 264 -32.64 11.80 24.76
C THR A 264 -31.35 12.52 24.37
N ILE A 265 -30.80 12.22 23.19
CA ILE A 265 -29.62 12.92 22.67
C ILE A 265 -29.94 14.39 22.36
N MET A 266 -31.08 14.63 21.70
CA MET A 266 -31.54 15.99 21.41
C MET A 266 -31.69 16.80 22.69
N ASP A 267 -32.28 16.21 23.73
CA ASP A 267 -32.42 16.86 25.03
C ASP A 267 -31.05 17.12 25.68
N LEU A 268 -30.14 16.15 25.63
CA LEU A 268 -28.78 16.31 26.18
C LEU A 268 -27.98 17.41 25.49
N SER A 269 -28.27 17.71 24.23
CA SER A 269 -27.59 18.77 23.48
C SER A 269 -27.73 20.15 24.13
N ILE A 270 -28.70 20.34 25.03
CA ILE A 270 -28.86 21.57 25.80
C ILE A 270 -27.68 21.86 26.72
N LEU A 271 -26.89 20.84 27.07
CA LEU A 271 -25.72 20.97 27.93
C LEU A 271 -24.45 21.33 27.13
N ASP A 272 -24.57 21.44 25.80
CA ASP A 272 -23.51 21.91 24.91
C ASP A 272 -23.66 23.41 24.65
N GLN A 273 -22.94 24.23 25.43
CA GLN A 273 -22.96 25.70 25.33
C GLN A 273 -22.60 26.22 23.94
N SER A 274 -21.84 25.45 23.14
CA SER A 274 -21.48 25.85 21.77
C SER A 274 -22.68 25.93 20.82
N LYS A 275 -23.79 25.27 21.17
CA LYS A 275 -25.04 25.23 20.39
C LYS A 275 -26.06 26.26 20.87
N TRP A 276 -25.75 27.05 21.88
CA TRP A 276 -26.69 28.01 22.44
C TRP A 276 -26.87 29.22 21.51
N PRO A 277 -28.07 29.83 21.49
CA PRO A 277 -28.27 31.11 20.81
C PRO A 277 -27.41 32.20 21.45
N SER A 278 -27.03 33.23 20.70
CA SER A 278 -26.13 34.30 21.19
C SER A 278 -26.64 35.05 22.43
N LYS A 279 -27.95 35.01 22.69
CA LYS A 279 -28.60 35.56 23.89
C LYS A 279 -29.71 34.61 24.36
N PRO A 280 -29.38 33.56 25.13
CA PRO A 280 -30.39 32.62 25.60
C PRO A 280 -31.29 33.27 26.66
N SER A 281 -32.55 32.87 26.69
CA SER A 281 -33.45 33.23 27.81
C SER A 281 -32.97 32.54 29.10
N ILE A 282 -33.25 33.14 30.26
CA ILE A 282 -33.00 32.50 31.56
C ILE A 282 -33.74 31.16 31.73
N ARG A 283 -34.77 30.92 30.91
CA ARG A 283 -35.53 29.66 30.84
C ARG A 283 -35.14 28.77 29.67
N HIS A 284 -34.00 29.03 29.04
CA HIS A 284 -33.53 28.23 27.91
C HIS A 284 -33.25 26.79 28.37
N GLY A 285 -33.87 25.81 27.71
CA GLY A 285 -33.62 24.41 28.01
C GLY A 285 -34.47 23.78 29.11
N GLU A 286 -35.39 24.50 29.75
CA GLU A 286 -36.15 23.97 30.90
C GLU A 286 -36.92 22.68 30.57
N GLU A 287 -37.53 22.60 29.37
CA GLU A 287 -38.30 21.42 28.96
C GLU A 287 -37.40 20.21 28.70
N GLN A 288 -36.22 20.43 28.11
CA GLN A 288 -35.19 19.41 27.92
C GLN A 288 -34.71 18.90 29.29
N VAL A 289 -34.37 19.81 30.21
CA VAL A 289 -33.92 19.46 31.56
C VAL A 289 -34.99 18.68 32.32
N LYS A 290 -36.27 19.05 32.24
CA LYS A 290 -37.38 18.30 32.85
C LYS A 290 -37.47 16.88 32.30
N ARG A 291 -37.37 16.70 30.97
CA ARG A 291 -37.40 15.37 30.34
C ARG A 291 -36.21 14.51 30.77
N LEU A 292 -35.01 15.10 30.81
CA LEU A 292 -33.80 14.41 31.28
C LEU A 292 -33.89 14.03 32.76
N CYS A 293 -34.37 14.92 33.62
CA CYS A 293 -34.55 14.62 35.04
C CYS A 293 -35.55 13.49 35.26
N LYS A 294 -36.65 13.48 34.50
CA LYS A 294 -37.60 12.36 34.50
C LYS A 294 -36.96 11.06 34.02
N ARG A 295 -36.14 11.11 32.96
CA ARG A 295 -35.46 9.93 32.37
C ARG A 295 -34.42 9.33 33.32
N PHE A 296 -33.61 10.16 33.96
CA PHE A 296 -32.51 9.75 34.84
C PHE A 296 -32.90 9.70 36.32
N ASN A 297 -34.17 9.94 36.65
CA ASN A 297 -34.69 9.99 38.02
C ASN A 297 -33.91 10.98 38.92
N LEU A 298 -33.73 12.21 38.43
CA LEU A 298 -33.04 13.30 39.11
C LEU A 298 -34.03 14.37 39.63
N CYS A 299 -33.58 15.19 40.58
CA CYS A 299 -34.38 16.30 41.10
C CYS A 299 -34.48 17.44 40.08
N THR A 300 -35.68 17.63 39.53
CA THR A 300 -35.96 18.65 38.51
C THR A 300 -35.65 20.07 39.01
N ASP A 301 -36.07 20.44 40.22
CA ASP A 301 -35.90 21.80 40.73
C ASP A 301 -34.42 22.15 40.91
N GLN A 302 -33.60 21.20 41.38
CA GLN A 302 -32.16 21.35 41.47
C GLN A 302 -31.54 21.54 40.08
N ALA A 303 -31.84 20.64 39.14
CA ALA A 303 -31.27 20.72 37.80
C ALA A 303 -31.68 22.01 37.06
N LEU A 304 -32.91 22.51 37.26
CA LEU A 304 -33.38 23.77 36.69
C LEU A 304 -32.66 24.98 37.28
N ASN A 305 -32.44 25.02 38.59
CA ASN A 305 -31.67 26.09 39.22
C ASN A 305 -30.21 26.05 38.75
N GLY A 306 -29.59 24.87 38.71
CA GLY A 306 -28.23 24.71 38.18
C GLY A 306 -28.10 25.12 36.71
N MET A 307 -29.13 24.94 35.89
CA MET A 307 -29.17 25.42 34.51
C MET A 307 -29.27 26.96 34.43
N ARG A 308 -30.04 27.59 35.33
CA ARG A 308 -30.14 29.06 35.42
C ARG A 308 -28.83 29.69 35.87
N ASP A 309 -28.19 29.10 36.88
CA ASP A 309 -26.85 29.51 37.34
C ASP A 309 -25.84 29.46 36.18
N LEU A 310 -25.89 28.39 35.36
CA LEU A 310 -25.04 28.26 34.17
C LEU A 310 -25.34 29.28 33.08
N LEU A 311 -26.59 29.75 32.96
CA LEU A 311 -26.99 30.78 31.99
C LEU A 311 -26.58 32.18 32.45
N GLU A 312 -26.62 32.46 33.75
CA GLU A 312 -26.20 33.74 34.32
C GLU A 312 -24.67 33.85 34.40
N GLU A 313 -23.99 32.76 34.75
CA GLU A 313 -22.54 32.71 34.91
C GLU A 313 -21.94 31.47 34.21
N PRO A 314 -21.72 31.53 32.87
CA PRO A 314 -21.28 30.37 32.07
C PRO A 314 -19.95 29.74 32.49
N SER A 315 -19.11 30.51 33.19
CA SER A 315 -17.80 30.10 33.69
C SER A 315 -17.87 29.40 35.06
N SER A 316 -19.02 29.46 35.74
CA SER A 316 -19.23 28.90 37.08
C SER A 316 -19.50 27.39 37.00
N GLU A 317 -19.02 26.62 37.98
CA GLU A 317 -19.34 25.19 38.06
C GLU A 317 -20.78 25.03 38.60
N PRO A 318 -21.75 24.56 37.79
CA PRO A 318 -23.15 24.51 38.22
C PRO A 318 -23.35 23.31 39.17
N LYS A 319 -23.23 23.57 40.47
CA LYS A 319 -23.27 22.54 41.53
C LYS A 319 -24.54 21.69 41.46
N ASP A 320 -25.69 22.33 41.25
CA ASP A 320 -26.99 21.67 41.20
C ASP A 320 -27.25 20.93 39.86
N LEU A 321 -26.46 21.23 38.82
CA LEU A 321 -26.50 20.53 37.53
C LEU A 321 -25.54 19.33 37.48
N LYS A 322 -24.62 19.22 38.46
CA LYS A 322 -23.60 18.17 38.53
C LYS A 322 -24.16 16.74 38.46
N PRO A 323 -25.29 16.40 39.10
CA PRO A 323 -25.89 15.06 38.97
C PRO A 323 -26.24 14.72 37.51
N LEU A 324 -26.84 15.66 36.79
CA LEU A 324 -27.19 15.49 35.37
C LEU A 324 -25.93 15.38 34.49
N MET A 325 -24.93 16.23 34.74
CA MET A 325 -23.63 16.17 34.06
C MET A 325 -22.89 14.85 34.32
N ASN A 326 -23.05 14.27 35.50
CA ASN A 326 -22.48 12.96 35.81
C ASN A 326 -23.19 11.85 35.04
N CYS A 327 -24.53 11.90 34.90
CA CYS A 327 -25.28 10.95 34.08
C CYS A 327 -24.75 10.90 32.63
N MET A 328 -24.34 12.05 32.07
CA MET A 328 -23.74 12.13 30.73
C MET A 328 -22.35 11.50 30.62
N LYS A 329 -21.59 11.50 31.71
CA LYS A 329 -20.23 10.93 31.79
C LYS A 329 -20.28 9.43 32.06
N THR A 330 -21.39 8.92 32.59
CA THR A 330 -21.68 7.49 32.68
C THR A 330 -21.98 6.94 31.30
N PHE A 331 -20.92 6.60 30.57
CA PHE A 331 -21.03 5.69 29.45
C PHE A 331 -21.19 4.27 29.96
N PRO A 332 -22.23 3.52 29.59
CA PRO A 332 -22.19 2.07 29.71
C PRO A 332 -21.17 1.56 28.67
N VAL A 333 -19.88 1.63 28.99
CA VAL A 333 -18.83 1.00 28.17
C VAL A 333 -18.99 -0.50 28.37
N GLY A 334 -19.70 -1.13 27.43
CA GLY A 334 -19.77 -2.56 27.19
C GLY A 334 -19.57 -3.44 28.42
N THR A 335 -20.65 -3.70 29.14
CA THR A 335 -20.67 -4.95 29.91
C THR A 335 -20.68 -6.10 28.91
N ALA A 336 -19.66 -6.95 28.95
CA ALA A 336 -19.71 -8.17 28.16
C ALA A 336 -20.79 -9.06 28.80
N GLU A 337 -21.95 -9.13 28.15
CA GLU A 337 -22.99 -10.10 28.48
C GLU A 337 -22.51 -11.48 28.03
N CYS A 338 -22.03 -12.27 28.99
CA CYS A 338 -21.69 -13.66 28.75
C CYS A 338 -22.97 -14.50 28.86
N LYS A 339 -23.35 -15.18 27.77
CA LYS A 339 -24.50 -16.10 27.75
C LYS A 339 -24.02 -17.51 28.06
N LEU A 340 -24.39 -18.05 29.22
CA LEU A 340 -24.05 -19.41 29.64
C LEU A 340 -25.34 -20.24 29.77
N SER A 341 -25.34 -21.47 29.26
CA SER A 341 -26.44 -22.42 29.48
C SER A 341 -26.06 -23.38 30.61
N LEU A 342 -26.80 -23.36 31.71
CA LEU A 342 -26.63 -24.28 32.83
C LEU A 342 -27.93 -25.07 33.03
N GLY A 343 -27.89 -26.39 32.82
CA GLY A 343 -29.06 -27.26 32.99
C GLY A 343 -30.24 -26.94 32.04
N GLY A 344 -29.96 -26.42 30.84
CA GLY A 344 -30.98 -26.07 29.84
C GLY A 344 -31.63 -24.69 30.03
N LYS A 345 -31.23 -23.92 31.05
CA LYS A 345 -31.63 -22.52 31.23
C LYS A 345 -30.50 -21.58 30.78
N GLN A 346 -30.85 -20.60 29.95
CA GLN A 346 -29.93 -19.57 29.49
C GLN A 346 -29.82 -18.48 30.56
N LEU A 347 -28.61 -18.26 31.07
CA LEU A 347 -28.27 -17.21 32.01
C LEU A 347 -27.44 -16.16 31.30
N VAL A 348 -27.76 -14.89 31.51
CA VAL A 348 -26.96 -13.75 31.06
C VAL A 348 -26.18 -13.25 32.26
N ILE A 349 -24.85 -13.23 32.16
CA ILE A 349 -23.96 -12.71 33.20
C ILE A 349 -23.37 -11.41 32.69
N GLN A 350 -23.62 -10.33 33.44
CA GLN A 350 -23.04 -9.03 33.17
C GLN A 350 -21.67 -8.96 33.82
N THR A 351 -20.62 -8.74 33.01
CA THR A 351 -19.24 -8.61 33.51
C THR A 351 -18.69 -7.22 33.26
N TYR A 352 -17.99 -6.67 34.25
CA TYR A 352 -17.23 -5.43 34.12
C TYR A 352 -15.74 -5.76 33.92
N THR A 353 -14.99 -4.88 33.27
CA THR A 353 -13.52 -4.99 33.20
C THR A 353 -12.86 -3.74 33.76
N TRP A 354 -11.68 -3.89 34.36
CA TRP A 354 -10.88 -2.76 34.82
C TRP A 354 -9.41 -2.92 34.43
N ASP A 355 -8.72 -1.77 34.38
CA ASP A 355 -7.29 -1.69 34.06
C ASP A 355 -6.46 -1.54 35.33
N ASN A 356 -5.55 -2.48 35.57
CA ASN A 356 -4.54 -2.35 36.63
C ASN A 356 -3.29 -1.68 36.05
N SER A 357 -3.13 -0.38 36.31
CA SER A 357 -2.08 0.47 35.73
C SER A 357 -0.66 0.21 36.25
N SER A 358 -0.46 -0.77 37.15
CA SER A 358 0.84 -1.01 37.77
C SER A 358 1.64 -2.15 37.16
N TYR A 359 1.02 -3.22 36.61
CA TYR A 359 1.76 -4.42 36.14
C TYR A 359 1.17 -5.12 34.90
N GLY A 360 0.11 -4.59 34.28
CA GLY A 360 -0.69 -5.34 33.30
C GLY A 360 -0.20 -5.35 31.85
N ASN A 361 0.77 -4.50 31.47
CA ASN A 361 1.21 -4.35 30.08
C ASN A 361 0.02 -4.20 29.09
N GLY A 362 -1.02 -3.44 29.50
CA GLY A 362 -2.24 -3.21 28.70
C GLY A 362 -3.30 -4.33 28.72
N LYS A 363 -3.16 -5.36 29.56
CA LYS A 363 -4.18 -6.43 29.71
C LYS A 363 -5.36 -5.97 30.59
N LYS A 364 -6.59 -6.27 30.14
CA LYS A 364 -7.84 -6.04 30.87
C LYS A 364 -8.13 -7.20 31.82
N TYR A 365 -8.56 -6.91 33.04
CA TYR A 365 -8.91 -7.90 34.06
C TYR A 365 -10.41 -7.92 34.32
N ILE A 366 -10.94 -9.10 34.69
CA ILE A 366 -12.35 -9.27 35.04
C ILE A 366 -12.62 -8.53 36.36
N GLY A 367 -13.57 -7.60 36.33
CA GLY A 367 -14.16 -6.93 37.48
C GLY A 367 -15.39 -7.68 38.02
N PRO A 368 -16.20 -7.03 38.86
CA PRO A 368 -17.42 -7.64 39.40
C PRO A 368 -18.30 -8.24 38.30
N ALA A 369 -18.94 -9.37 38.58
CA ALA A 369 -19.84 -10.05 37.67
C ALA A 369 -21.11 -10.42 38.40
N PHE A 370 -22.27 -10.13 37.79
CA PHE A 370 -23.58 -10.39 38.38
C PHE A 370 -24.50 -11.05 37.36
N PRO A 371 -25.44 -11.91 37.78
CA PRO A 371 -26.51 -12.37 36.91
C PRO A 371 -27.33 -11.16 36.46
N ALA A 372 -27.49 -10.97 35.15
CA ALA A 372 -28.46 -10.02 34.64
C ALA A 372 -29.85 -10.62 34.90
N THR A 373 -30.57 -10.08 35.88
CA THR A 373 -31.98 -10.38 36.08
C THR A 373 -32.79 -9.88 34.88
N PRO A 374 -33.78 -10.64 34.41
CA PRO A 374 -34.56 -10.33 33.21
C PRO A 374 -35.30 -8.99 33.26
#